data_AF-A0A1Y6F961-F1
#
_entry.id   AF-A0A1Y6F961-F1
#
_cell.length_a   1.000
_cell.length_b   1.000
_cell.length_c   1.000
_cell.angle_alpha   90.00
_cell.angle_beta   90.00
_cell.angle_gamma   90.00
#
_symmetry.space_group_name_H-M   'P 1'
#
loop_
_entity.id
_entity.type
_entity.pdbx_description
1 polymer ?
#
loop_
_entity_poly.entity_id
_entity_poly.type
_entity_poly.pdbx_seq_one_letter_code
_entity_poly.pdbx_strand_id
1 'polypeptide(L)'
;MEARQLFERVRTSWPNSIILKGDASSSEEDPIWSVVHCYDSLEPKFADDDWLVIGAWSFHQALSELARLNIQSGLEAVHPADVSFEAFDANMRENLADETWAEERSRYRH
;
A
#
# COMPACT_ATOMS: atom_id res chain seq x y z
N MET A 1 -18.29 3.60 -0.60
CA MET A 1 -17.51 2.95 -1.68
C MET A 1 -17.41 1.46 -1.34
N GLU A 2 -17.52 0.57 -2.32
CA GLU A 2 -17.36 -0.87 -2.09
C GLU A 2 -15.86 -1.19 -1.90
N ALA A 3 -15.48 -1.74 -0.75
CA ALA A 3 -14.09 -1.97 -0.36
C ALA A 3 -13.33 -2.81 -1.39
N ARG A 4 -13.96 -3.86 -1.93
CA ARG A 4 -13.35 -4.72 -2.95
C ARG A 4 -13.06 -3.98 -4.26
N GLN A 5 -13.93 -3.05 -4.66
CA GLN A 5 -13.70 -2.26 -5.87
C GLN A 5 -12.53 -1.29 -5.68
N LEU A 6 -12.43 -0.67 -4.51
CA LEU A 6 -11.30 0.19 -4.16
C LEU A 6 -9.99 -0.60 -4.14
N PHE A 7 -9.98 -1.76 -3.49
CA PHE A 7 -8.83 -2.66 -3.44
C PHE A 7 -8.31 -3.00 -4.84
N GLU A 8 -9.18 -3.47 -5.74
CA GLU A 8 -8.76 -3.82 -7.11
C GLU A 8 -8.26 -2.60 -7.89
N ARG A 9 -8.91 -1.45 -7.74
CA ARG A 9 -8.50 -0.21 -8.41
C ARG A 9 -7.12 0.27 -7.93
N VAL A 10 -6.86 0.22 -6.63
CA VAL A 10 -5.55 0.54 -6.07
C VAL A 10 -4.53 -0.48 -6.54
N ARG A 11 -4.78 -1.79 -6.35
CA ARG A 11 -3.87 -2.88 -6.72
C ARG A 11 -3.39 -2.82 -8.17
N THR A 12 -4.29 -2.52 -9.11
CA THR A 12 -3.97 -2.41 -10.55
C THR A 12 -3.14 -1.18 -10.91
N SER A 13 -3.02 -0.21 -10.00
CA SER A 13 -2.19 0.98 -10.20
C SER A 13 -0.72 0.75 -9.82
N TRP A 14 -0.43 -0.33 -9.08
CA TRP A 14 0.93 -0.71 -8.69
C TRP A 14 1.63 -1.53 -9.79
N PRO A 15 2.98 -1.53 -9.82
CA PRO A 15 3.74 -2.39 -10.72
C PRO A 15 3.52 -3.88 -10.40
N ASN A 16 3.78 -4.76 -11.37
CA ASN A 16 3.62 -6.20 -11.19
C ASN A 16 4.63 -6.82 -10.20
N SER A 17 5.78 -6.19 -10.03
CA SER A 17 6.84 -6.63 -9.12
C SER A 17 7.67 -5.42 -8.71
N ILE A 18 8.13 -5.43 -7.46
CA ILE A 18 9.05 -4.46 -6.91
C ILE A 18 10.29 -5.24 -6.47
N ILE A 19 11.43 -4.84 -7.01
CA ILE A 19 12.72 -5.42 -6.62
C ILE A 19 13.14 -4.78 -5.30
N LEU A 20 13.35 -5.60 -4.27
CA LEU A 20 13.75 -5.19 -2.94
C LEU A 20 15.28 -5.12 -2.89
N LYS A 21 15.83 -3.93 -3.08
CA LYS A 21 17.28 -3.68 -3.01
C LYS A 21 17.57 -2.60 -1.99
N GLY A 22 18.58 -2.84 -1.16
CA GLY A 22 19.23 -1.78 -0.42
C GLY A 22 20.02 -0.91 -1.40
N ASP A 23 19.80 0.41 -1.37
CA ASP A 23 20.60 1.33 -2.17
C ASP A 23 21.94 1.58 -1.48
N ALA A 24 23.02 1.04 -2.05
CA ALA A 24 24.39 1.21 -1.54
C ALA A 24 24.90 2.67 -1.60
N SER A 25 24.17 3.59 -2.24
CA SER A 25 24.54 5.00 -2.39
C SER A 25 23.76 5.95 -1.48
N SER A 26 22.74 5.45 -0.80
CA SER A 26 21.98 6.21 0.20
C SER A 26 22.31 5.70 1.60
N SER A 27 22.16 6.53 2.63
CA SER A 27 22.21 6.07 4.03
C SER A 27 21.06 5.12 4.40
N GLU A 28 20.16 4.83 3.46
CA GLU A 28 18.97 4.00 3.57
C GLU A 28 19.23 2.65 2.87
N GLU A 29 20.10 1.84 3.48
CA GLU A 29 20.42 0.48 3.00
C GLU A 29 19.24 -0.51 3.13
N ASP A 30 18.09 -0.10 3.65
CA ASP A 30 16.94 -0.99 3.90
C ASP A 30 16.15 -1.25 2.60
N PRO A 31 16.08 -2.51 2.12
CA PRO A 31 15.34 -2.86 0.90
C PRO A 31 13.86 -2.45 0.92
N ILE A 32 13.29 -2.19 2.10
CA ILE A 32 11.91 -1.73 2.25
C ILE A 32 11.63 -0.40 1.52
N TRP A 33 12.64 0.46 1.36
CA TRP A 33 12.51 1.75 0.69
C TRP A 33 12.10 1.63 -0.78
N SER A 34 12.35 0.47 -1.40
CA SER A 34 11.87 0.16 -2.75
C SER A 34 10.34 0.24 -2.84
N VAL A 35 9.62 -0.14 -1.78
CA VAL A 35 8.14 -0.05 -1.70
C VAL A 35 7.70 1.39 -1.45
N VAL A 36 8.43 2.14 -0.63
CA VAL A 36 8.15 3.56 -0.34
C VAL A 36 8.31 4.40 -1.60
N HIS A 37 9.42 4.26 -2.33
CA HIS A 37 9.63 4.98 -3.59
C HIS A 37 8.58 4.66 -4.66
N CYS A 38 8.07 3.41 -4.68
CA CYS A 38 6.93 3.08 -5.54
C CYS A 38 5.68 3.87 -5.12
N TYR A 39 5.37 3.94 -3.83
CA TYR A 39 4.26 4.76 -3.32
C TYR A 39 4.44 6.24 -3.67
N ASP A 40 5.62 6.83 -3.41
CA ASP A 40 5.91 8.25 -3.70
C ASP A 40 5.68 8.59 -5.17
N SER A 41 5.97 7.65 -6.08
CA SER A 41 5.75 7.82 -7.52
C SER A 41 4.28 7.72 -7.95
N LEU A 42 3.43 7.09 -7.12
CA LEU A 42 2.01 6.85 -7.38
C LEU A 42 1.12 7.87 -6.66
N GLU A 43 1.49 8.33 -5.47
CA GLU A 43 0.72 9.23 -4.61
C GLU A 43 0.18 10.47 -5.36
N PRO A 44 0.97 11.19 -6.19
CA PRO A 44 0.46 12.35 -6.92
C PRO A 44 -0.69 12.03 -7.90
N LYS A 45 -0.85 10.76 -8.32
CA LYS A 45 -1.93 10.33 -9.22
C LYS A 45 -3.26 10.11 -8.50
N PHE A 46 -3.23 10.03 -7.18
CA PHE A 46 -4.40 9.78 -6.33
C PHE A 46 -4.89 11.04 -5.61
N ALA A 47 -4.10 12.12 -5.60
CA ALA A 47 -4.32 13.32 -4.79
C ALA A 47 -5.70 13.99 -4.94
N ASP A 48 -6.39 13.79 -6.06
CA ASP A 48 -7.73 14.37 -6.31
C ASP A 48 -8.91 13.46 -5.88
N ASP A 49 -8.64 12.26 -5.37
CA ASP A 49 -9.66 11.27 -4.95
C ASP A 49 -9.31 10.74 -3.56
N ASP A 50 -9.94 11.31 -2.53
CA ASP A 50 -9.74 10.96 -1.12
C ASP A 50 -9.77 9.45 -0.85
N TRP A 51 -10.65 8.71 -1.54
CA TRP A 51 -10.73 7.26 -1.41
C TRP A 51 -9.51 6.55 -1.99
N LEU A 52 -8.99 7.04 -3.13
CA LEU A 52 -7.75 6.51 -3.68
C LEU A 52 -6.55 6.89 -2.83
N VAL A 53 -6.52 8.08 -2.21
CA VAL A 53 -5.45 8.48 -1.29
C VAL A 53 -5.37 7.52 -0.11
N ILE A 54 -6.45 7.39 0.67
CA ILE A 54 -6.44 6.50 1.84
C ILE A 54 -6.34 5.03 1.43
N GLY A 55 -6.89 4.64 0.28
CA GLY A 55 -6.75 3.30 -0.28
C GLY A 55 -5.30 2.99 -0.66
N ALA A 56 -4.62 3.90 -1.34
CA ALA A 56 -3.22 3.73 -1.73
C ALA A 56 -2.30 3.65 -0.49
N TRP A 57 -2.57 4.47 0.52
CA TRP A 57 -1.86 4.41 1.80
C TRP A 57 -2.07 3.07 2.52
N SER A 58 -3.32 2.62 2.63
CA SER A 58 -3.66 1.33 3.27
C SER A 58 -3.04 0.14 2.54
N PHE A 59 -3.01 0.20 1.20
CA PHE A 59 -2.37 -0.82 0.38
C PHE A 59 -0.84 -0.79 0.51
N HIS A 60 -0.24 0.41 0.57
CA HIS A 60 1.19 0.58 0.80
C HIS A 60 1.64 -0.03 2.15
N GLN A 61 0.85 0.16 3.21
CA GLN A 61 1.13 -0.44 4.52
C GLN A 61 1.09 -1.97 4.44
N ALA A 62 0.03 -2.55 3.87
CA ALA A 62 -0.10 -4.00 3.68
C ALA A 62 1.04 -4.59 2.82
N LEU A 63 1.41 -3.90 1.74
CA LEU A 63 2.53 -4.30 0.88
C LEU A 63 3.88 -4.19 1.59
N SER A 64 4.07 -3.19 2.45
CA SER A 64 5.29 -3.02 3.23
C SER A 64 5.46 -4.13 4.27
N GLU A 65 4.38 -4.57 4.91
CA GLU A 65 4.40 -5.75 5.78
C GLU A 65 4.78 -7.01 5.01
N LEU A 66 4.17 -7.24 3.84
CA LEU A 66 4.51 -8.35 2.97
C LEU A 66 5.99 -8.29 2.52
N ALA A 67 6.47 -7.12 2.14
CA ALA A 67 7.87 -6.91 1.75
C ALA A 67 8.83 -7.22 2.90
N ARG A 68 8.51 -6.83 4.15
CA ARG A 68 9.31 -7.18 5.33
C ARG A 68 9.37 -8.70 5.54
N LEU A 69 8.26 -9.41 5.36
CA LEU A 69 8.24 -10.88 5.45
C LEU A 69 9.09 -11.53 4.35
N ASN A 70 9.02 -11.00 3.13
CA ASN A 70 9.84 -11.44 2.00
C ASN A 70 11.34 -11.23 2.28
N ILE A 71 11.73 -10.04 2.76
CA ILE A 71 13.13 -9.73 3.15
C ILE A 71 13.62 -10.69 4.22
N GLN A 72 12.83 -10.91 5.28
CA GLN A 72 13.17 -11.85 6.36
C GLN A 72 13.31 -13.30 5.85
N SER A 73 12.60 -13.64 4.78
CA SER A 73 12.66 -14.95 4.12
C SER A 73 13.75 -15.05 3.05
N GLY A 74 14.55 -13.99 2.83
CA GLY A 74 15.62 -13.94 1.83
C GLY A 74 15.12 -13.76 0.39
N LEU A 75 13.89 -13.29 0.19
CA LEU A 75 13.35 -12.96 -1.13
C LEU A 75 13.74 -11.53 -1.51
N GLU A 76 14.13 -11.35 -2.78
CA GLU A 76 14.61 -10.07 -3.32
C GLU A 76 13.52 -9.28 -4.08
N ALA A 77 12.27 -9.73 -4.00
CA ALA A 77 11.16 -9.09 -4.66
C ALA A 77 9.86 -9.25 -3.87
N VAL A 78 8.94 -8.31 -4.08
CA VAL A 78 7.55 -8.41 -3.63
C VAL A 78 6.62 -8.15 -4.81
N HIS A 79 5.51 -8.88 -4.87
CA HIS A 79 4.50 -8.70 -5.88
C HIS A 79 3.26 -8.05 -5.25
N PRO A 80 2.86 -6.85 -5.70
CA PRO A 80 1.62 -6.22 -5.24
C PRO A 80 0.37 -7.09 -5.43
N ALA A 81 0.40 -8.03 -6.38
CA ALA A 81 -0.68 -9.00 -6.57
C ALA A 81 -0.85 -9.99 -5.40
N ASP A 82 0.17 -10.17 -4.55
CA ASP A 82 0.14 -11.06 -3.39
C ASP A 82 -0.43 -10.39 -2.13
N VAL A 83 -0.69 -9.07 -2.17
CA VAL A 83 -1.40 -8.37 -1.09
C VAL A 83 -2.83 -8.89 -1.03
N SER A 84 -3.25 -9.39 0.12
CA SER A 84 -4.62 -9.87 0.30
C SER A 84 -5.59 -8.71 0.52
N PHE A 85 -6.86 -8.94 0.16
CA PHE A 85 -7.92 -8.00 0.46
C PHE A 85 -8.07 -7.80 1.98
N GLU A 86 -7.87 -8.86 2.76
CA GLU A 86 -8.00 -8.83 4.22
C GLU A 86 -6.94 -7.95 4.88
N ALA A 87 -5.69 -7.99 4.41
CA ALA A 87 -4.63 -7.12 4.91
C ALA A 87 -4.88 -5.65 4.53
N PHE A 88 -5.36 -5.41 3.31
CA PHE A 88 -5.79 -4.09 2.88
C PHE A 88 -6.97 -3.54 3.71
N ASP A 89 -8.03 -4.32 3.91
CA ASP A 89 -9.23 -3.93 4.66
C ASP A 89 -8.90 -3.66 6.14
N ALA A 90 -8.01 -4.44 6.73
CA ALA A 90 -7.51 -4.19 8.09
C ALA A 90 -6.85 -2.80 8.20
N ASN A 91 -5.86 -2.51 7.34
CA ASN A 91 -5.19 -1.20 7.30
C ASN A 91 -6.15 -0.06 6.98
N MET A 92 -7.11 -0.28 6.07
CA MET A 92 -8.13 0.71 5.72
C MET A 92 -8.99 1.09 6.92
N ARG A 93 -9.45 0.11 7.70
CA ARG A 93 -10.25 0.36 8.90
C ARG A 93 -9.46 1.09 9.98
N GLU A 94 -8.18 0.78 10.12
CA GLU A 94 -7.28 1.48 11.04
C GLU A 94 -7.09 2.94 10.63
N ASN A 95 -6.84 3.22 9.35
CA ASN A 95 -6.69 4.59 8.84
C ASN A 95 -8.00 5.39 8.94
N LEU A 96 -9.14 4.77 8.65
CA LEU A 96 -10.46 5.38 8.79
C LEU A 96 -10.88 5.62 10.25
N ALA A 97 -10.14 5.11 11.23
CA ALA A 97 -10.42 5.34 12.65
C ALA A 97 -10.17 6.80 13.04
N ASP A 98 -9.25 7.48 12.36
CA ASP A 98 -8.96 8.90 12.55
C ASP A 98 -10.19 9.77 12.26
N GLU A 99 -10.38 10.83 13.05
CA GLU A 99 -11.55 11.71 12.95
C GLU A 99 -11.67 12.44 11.62
N THR A 100 -10.55 12.67 10.94
CA THR A 100 -10.47 13.31 9.63
C THR A 100 -11.25 12.53 8.56
N TRP A 101 -11.45 11.22 8.76
CA TRP A 101 -12.11 10.32 7.81
C TRP A 101 -13.53 9.91 8.23
N ALA A 102 -14.17 10.68 9.12
CA ALA A 102 -15.49 10.31 9.65
C ALA A 102 -16.56 10.13 8.57
N GLU A 103 -16.52 10.93 7.50
CA GLU A 103 -17.44 10.84 6.37
C GLU A 103 -17.22 9.55 5.57
N GLU A 104 -15.97 9.24 5.20
CA GLU A 104 -15.56 8.06 4.46
C GLU A 104 -15.88 6.80 5.27
N ARG A 105 -15.52 6.78 6.56
CA ARG A 105 -15.82 5.68 7.47
C ARG A 105 -17.30 5.31 7.47
N SER A 106 -18.19 6.31 7.46
CA SER A 106 -19.65 6.07 7.43
C SER A 106 -20.14 5.40 6.12
N ARG A 107 -19.35 5.55 5.04
CA ARG A 107 -19.67 5.08 3.68
C ARG A 107 -18.88 3.85 3.26
N TYR A 108 -17.91 3.41 4.07
CA TYR A 108 -17.08 2.25 3.79
C TYR A 108 -17.88 0.95 4.04
N ARG A 109 -17.93 0.09 3.03
CA ARG A 109 -18.67 -1.19 3.07
C ARG A 109 -17.74 -2.33 2.70
N HIS A 110 -17.66 -3.33 3.57
CA HIS A 110 -16.80 -4.51 3.43
C HIS A 110 -17.59 -5.71 2.90
#